data_AF-X0TSV7-F1
#
_entry.id   AF-X0TSV7-F1
#
_cell.length_a   1.000
_cell.length_b   1.000
_cell.length_c   1.000
_cell.angle_alpha   90.00
_cell.angle_beta   90.00
_cell.angle_gamma   90.00
#
_symmetry.space_group_name_H-M   'P 1'
#
loop_
_entity.id
_entity.type
_entity.pdbx_description
1 polymer ?
#
loop_
_entity_poly.entity_id
_entity_poly.type
_entity_poly.pdbx_seq_one_letter_code
_entity_poly.pdbx_strand_id
1 'polypeptide(L)'
;TPTQDIVLGIAYLTRAAPGAKGEGKVFVRECDAVLAYESGAVDVHAPVKLYVGGELVDTTVGRIIFHDSLPPEVALSRVNNEMNGDDLRDLVAWAFKHLGHDKMVELLDDLKNVGFKYASLAGISIAMDDMHIPDEKQELIELAREQVG
;
A
#
# COMPACT_ATOMS: atom_id res chain seq x y z
N THR A 1 -14.07 -3.71 -13.43
CA THR A 1 -14.05 -3.15 -12.06
C THR A 1 -13.08 -3.98 -11.26
N PRO A 2 -12.14 -3.38 -10.50
CA PRO A 2 -11.19 -4.14 -9.69
C PRO A 2 -11.92 -5.12 -8.75
N THR A 3 -11.43 -6.35 -8.62
CA THR A 3 -11.96 -7.32 -7.65
C THR A 3 -11.57 -6.90 -6.23
N GLN A 4 -12.29 -7.38 -5.21
CA GLN A 4 -12.02 -7.01 -3.82
C GLN A 4 -10.57 -7.30 -3.40
N ASP A 5 -10.00 -8.40 -3.86
CA ASP A 5 -8.60 -8.77 -3.55
C ASP A 5 -7.59 -7.76 -4.11
N ILE A 6 -7.81 -7.28 -5.33
CA ILE A 6 -6.94 -6.26 -5.95
C ILE A 6 -6.96 -4.98 -5.12
N VAL A 7 -8.16 -4.54 -4.72
CA VAL A 7 -8.33 -3.34 -3.89
C VAL A 7 -7.62 -3.52 -2.55
N LEU A 8 -7.77 -4.69 -1.91
CA LEU A 8 -7.12 -4.98 -0.63
C LEU A 8 -5.59 -4.93 -0.73
N GLY A 9 -5.02 -5.54 -1.77
CA GLY A 9 -3.57 -5.55 -1.97
C GLY A 9 -2.99 -4.16 -2.22
N ILE A 10 -3.67 -3.33 -3.01
CA ILE A 10 -3.22 -1.97 -3.29
C ILE A 10 -3.41 -1.06 -2.06
N ALA A 11 -4.52 -1.21 -1.33
CA ALA A 11 -4.74 -0.47 -0.08
C ALA A 11 -3.66 -0.79 0.96
N TYR A 12 -3.32 -2.07 1.11
CA TYR A 12 -2.20 -2.50 1.96
C TYR A 12 -0.89 -1.85 1.50
N LEU A 13 -0.53 -2.00 0.23
CA LEU A 13 0.72 -1.47 -0.32
C LEU A 13 0.87 0.05 -0.10
N THR A 14 -0.20 0.81 -0.26
CA THR A 14 -0.16 2.29 -0.24
C THR A 14 -0.34 2.90 1.15
N ARG A 15 -0.59 2.07 2.17
CA ARG A 15 -0.71 2.48 3.57
C ARG A 15 0.60 3.03 4.12
N ALA A 16 0.50 3.99 5.02
CA ALA A 16 1.63 4.51 5.79
C ALA A 16 1.66 3.91 7.21
N ALA A 17 2.85 3.61 7.71
CA ALA A 17 3.08 3.17 9.08
C ALA A 17 4.17 4.05 9.73
N PRO A 18 3.81 5.09 10.49
CA PRO A 18 4.77 5.85 11.28
C PRO A 18 5.54 4.92 12.24
N GLY A 19 6.84 5.15 12.39
CA GLY A 19 7.76 4.29 13.15
C GLY A 19 8.32 3.10 12.37
N ALA A 20 7.90 2.87 11.12
CA ALA A 20 8.37 1.73 10.34
C ALA A 20 9.85 1.89 9.92
N LYS A 21 10.49 0.74 9.66
CA LYS A 21 11.92 0.68 9.37
C LYS A 21 12.27 1.55 8.15
N GLY A 22 13.17 2.51 8.34
CA GLY A 22 13.60 3.40 7.26
C GLY A 22 12.79 4.68 7.12
N GLU A 23 11.93 5.00 8.08
CA GLU A 23 11.25 6.29 8.15
C GLU A 23 12.22 7.47 8.00
N GLY A 24 11.78 8.50 7.26
CA GLY A 24 12.52 9.74 7.05
C GLY A 24 13.67 9.64 6.06
N LYS A 25 13.93 8.46 5.49
CA LYS A 25 14.90 8.33 4.39
C LYS A 25 14.49 9.17 3.19
N VAL A 26 15.51 9.66 2.49
CA VAL A 26 15.36 10.46 1.28
C VAL A 26 15.88 9.67 0.09
N PHE A 27 15.08 9.57 -0.96
CA PHE A 27 15.45 8.95 -2.22
C PHE A 27 15.47 9.99 -3.33
N VAL A 28 16.42 9.85 -4.25
CA VAL A 28 16.53 10.72 -5.44
C VAL A 28 15.75 10.13 -6.60
N ARG A 29 15.66 8.80 -6.69
CA ARG A 29 14.96 8.08 -7.74
C ARG A 29 14.11 6.97 -7.14
N GLU A 30 13.06 6.60 -7.84
CA GLU A 30 12.15 5.53 -7.42
C GLU A 30 12.87 4.18 -7.32
N CYS A 31 13.75 3.87 -8.29
CA CYS A 31 14.54 2.65 -8.28
C CYS A 31 15.44 2.50 -7.05
N ASP A 32 15.90 3.60 -6.44
CA ASP A 32 16.70 3.55 -5.22
C ASP A 32 15.83 3.14 -4.01
N ALA A 33 14.57 3.57 -3.98
CA ALA A 33 13.60 3.15 -2.97
C ALA A 33 13.19 1.69 -3.13
N VAL A 34 12.93 1.25 -4.37
CA VAL A 34 12.63 -0.15 -4.71
C VAL A 34 13.77 -1.06 -4.28
N LEU A 35 15.01 -0.73 -4.64
CA LEU A 35 16.18 -1.51 -4.23
C LEU A 35 16.37 -1.56 -2.71
N ALA A 36 16.11 -0.45 -2.02
CA ALA A 36 16.17 -0.41 -0.56
C ALA A 36 15.11 -1.34 0.07
N TYR A 37 13.93 -1.45 -0.53
CA TYR A 37 12.90 -2.39 -0.09
C TYR A 37 13.32 -3.84 -0.35
N GLU A 38 13.79 -4.16 -1.55
CA GLU A 38 14.22 -5.51 -1.93
C GLU A 38 15.40 -6.02 -1.11
N SER A 39 16.31 -5.13 -0.70
CA SER A 39 17.41 -5.45 0.21
C SER A 39 17.00 -5.56 1.68
N GLY A 40 15.74 -5.30 2.01
CA GLY A 40 15.21 -5.30 3.38
C GLY A 40 15.71 -4.11 4.21
N ALA A 41 16.26 -3.07 3.59
CA ALA A 41 16.78 -1.89 4.26
C ALA A 41 15.68 -0.90 4.70
N VAL A 42 14.49 -1.01 4.11
CA VAL A 42 13.28 -0.24 4.47
C VAL A 42 12.04 -1.13 4.46
N ASP A 43 11.06 -0.75 5.27
CA ASP A 43 9.72 -1.35 5.25
C ASP A 43 8.88 -0.75 4.12
N VAL A 44 7.94 -1.54 3.58
CA VAL A 44 7.04 -1.08 2.50
C VAL A 44 6.12 0.06 2.94
N HIS A 45 5.73 0.11 4.22
CA HIS A 45 4.86 1.17 4.75
C HIS A 45 5.66 2.36 5.31
N ALA A 46 6.99 2.38 5.19
CA ALA A 46 7.83 3.43 5.74
C ALA A 46 7.54 4.81 5.10
N PRO A 47 7.24 5.85 5.90
CA PRO A 47 7.15 7.22 5.41
C PRO A 47 8.53 7.73 4.99
N VAL A 48 8.67 8.19 3.75
CA VAL A 48 9.95 8.59 3.14
C VAL A 48 9.75 9.85 2.30
N LYS A 49 10.85 10.47 1.89
CA LYS A 49 10.84 11.60 0.94
C LYS A 49 11.41 11.16 -0.39
N LEU A 50 10.77 11.54 -1.49
CA LEU A 50 11.27 11.33 -2.85
C LEU A 50 11.50 12.68 -3.53
N TYR A 51 12.64 12.83 -4.20
CA TYR A 51 12.92 14.00 -5.02
C TYR A 51 12.21 13.91 -6.38
N VAL A 52 11.24 14.79 -6.62
CA VAL A 52 10.43 14.81 -7.85
C VAL A 52 10.40 16.24 -8.38
N GLY A 53 10.85 16.42 -9.63
CA GLY A 53 10.69 17.71 -10.34
C GLY A 53 11.36 18.92 -9.69
N GLY A 54 12.35 18.73 -8.81
CA GLY A 54 13.03 19.83 -8.10
C GLY A 54 12.64 19.97 -6.63
N GLU A 55 11.65 19.21 -6.16
CA GLU A 55 11.13 19.31 -4.80
C GLU A 55 11.16 17.97 -4.07
N LEU A 56 11.24 18.02 -2.74
CA LEU A 56 11.08 16.84 -1.90
C LEU A 56 9.60 16.63 -1.59
N VAL A 57 9.07 15.49 -2.02
CA VAL A 57 7.68 15.08 -1.82
C VAL A 57 7.63 14.03 -0.71
N ASP A 58 6.76 14.23 0.28
CA ASP A 58 6.46 13.23 1.30
C ASP A 58 5.61 12.10 0.71
N THR A 59 6.02 10.86 0.91
CA THR A 59 5.37 9.66 0.37
C THR A 59 5.67 8.43 1.23
N THR A 60 5.37 7.23 0.73
CA THR A 60 5.77 5.96 1.35
C THR A 60 6.50 5.08 0.33
N VAL A 61 7.32 4.14 0.82
CA VAL A 61 8.01 3.18 -0.04
C VAL A 61 7.01 2.41 -0.92
N GLY A 62 5.88 2.00 -0.36
CA GLY A 62 4.85 1.26 -1.07
C GLY A 62 4.12 2.08 -2.13
N ARG A 63 3.90 3.38 -1.91
CA ARG A 63 3.36 4.29 -2.95
C ARG A 63 4.35 4.47 -4.10
N ILE A 64 5.65 4.52 -3.81
CA ILE A 64 6.70 4.56 -4.84
C ILE A 64 6.68 3.26 -5.65
N ILE A 65 6.64 2.09 -4.99
CA ILE A 65 6.56 0.79 -5.68
C ILE A 65 5.29 0.68 -6.51
N PHE A 66 4.16 1.17 -5.99
CA PHE A 66 2.91 1.19 -6.73
C PHE A 66 3.06 2.05 -7.98
N HIS A 67 3.57 3.27 -7.87
CA HIS A 67 3.78 4.17 -9.01
C HIS A 67 4.75 3.60 -10.07
N ASP A 68 5.88 3.02 -9.63
CA ASP A 68 6.87 2.37 -10.52
C ASP A 68 6.27 1.19 -11.30
N SER A 69 5.20 0.58 -10.77
CA SER A 69 4.47 -0.50 -11.43
C SER A 69 3.44 -0.02 -12.47
N LEU A 70 3.18 1.28 -12.59
CA LEU A 70 2.16 1.85 -13.50
C LEU A 70 2.81 2.45 -14.76
N PRO A 71 2.02 2.73 -15.81
CA PRO A 71 2.51 3.45 -16.97
C PRO A 71 3.11 4.81 -16.59
N PRO A 72 4.22 5.24 -17.23
CA PRO A 72 4.96 6.45 -16.86
C PRO A 72 4.16 7.75 -17.04
N GLU A 73 3.02 7.70 -17.73
CA GLU A 73 2.08 8.81 -17.86
C GLU A 73 1.30 9.10 -16.56
N VAL A 74 1.19 8.12 -15.66
CA VAL A 74 0.58 8.29 -14.35
C VAL A 74 1.58 9.03 -13.46
N ALA A 75 1.27 10.26 -13.07
CA ALA A 75 2.11 11.00 -12.14
C ALA A 75 1.96 10.48 -10.70
N LEU A 76 3.05 10.46 -9.94
CA LEU A 76 3.08 10.08 -8.52
C LEU A 76 2.01 10.79 -7.69
N SER A 77 1.76 12.08 -7.96
CA SER A 77 0.75 12.87 -7.23
C SER A 77 -0.67 12.30 -7.33
N ARG A 78 -0.98 11.48 -8.36
CA ARG A 78 -2.28 10.80 -8.51
C ARG A 78 -2.43 9.56 -7.65
N VAL A 79 -1.32 9.03 -7.16
CA VAL A 79 -1.27 7.77 -6.41
C VAL A 79 -0.54 7.93 -5.07
N ASN A 80 -0.26 9.19 -4.67
CA ASN A 80 0.42 9.51 -3.42
C ASN A 80 -0.54 9.64 -2.23
N ASN A 81 -1.44 8.67 -2.09
CA ASN A 81 -2.38 8.53 -0.99
C ASN A 81 -2.58 7.05 -0.69
N GLU A 82 -3.28 6.75 0.41
CA GLU A 82 -3.77 5.40 0.63
C GLU A 82 -4.92 5.15 -0.36
N MET A 83 -4.70 4.22 -1.28
CA MET A 83 -5.56 3.99 -2.44
C MET A 83 -6.67 3.00 -2.10
N ASN A 84 -7.91 3.47 -2.10
CA ASN A 84 -9.09 2.64 -1.91
C ASN A 84 -9.78 2.31 -3.25
N GLY A 85 -10.91 1.58 -3.16
CA GLY A 85 -11.65 1.15 -4.35
C GLY A 85 -12.30 2.29 -5.16
N ASP A 86 -12.55 3.45 -4.55
CA ASP A 86 -13.03 4.65 -5.24
C ASP A 86 -11.84 5.37 -5.93
N ASP A 87 -10.70 5.52 -5.25
CA ASP A 87 -9.49 6.13 -5.83
C ASP A 87 -9.01 5.37 -7.09
N LEU A 88 -9.08 4.03 -7.06
CA LEU A 88 -8.75 3.20 -8.21
C LEU A 88 -9.73 3.36 -9.36
N ARG A 89 -11.02 3.58 -9.07
CA ARG A 89 -12.03 3.89 -10.10
C ARG A 89 -11.75 5.25 -10.73
N ASP A 90 -11.35 6.24 -9.95
CA ASP A 90 -10.99 7.56 -10.43
C ASP A 90 -9.70 7.54 -11.28
N LEU A 91 -8.70 6.75 -10.87
CA LEU A 91 -7.48 6.53 -11.66
C LEU A 91 -7.81 5.89 -13.02
N VAL A 92 -8.64 4.85 -13.04
CA VAL A 92 -9.10 4.18 -14.26
C VAL A 92 -9.90 5.13 -15.15
N ALA A 93 -10.80 5.92 -14.57
CA ALA A 93 -11.60 6.89 -15.32
C ALA A 93 -10.73 8.03 -15.91
N TRP A 94 -9.71 8.45 -15.17
CA TRP A 94 -8.72 9.41 -15.67
C TRP A 94 -7.92 8.81 -16.84
N ALA A 95 -7.41 7.59 -16.67
CA ALA A 95 -6.63 6.90 -17.68
C ALA A 95 -7.44 6.70 -18.97
N PHE A 96 -8.70 6.31 -18.86
CA PHE A 96 -9.58 6.18 -20.02
C PHE A 96 -9.77 7.48 -20.80
N LYS A 97 -9.69 8.64 -20.13
CA LYS A 97 -9.85 9.97 -20.76
C LYS A 97 -8.56 10.53 -21.36
N HIS A 98 -7.40 10.14 -20.83
CA HIS A 98 -6.12 10.78 -21.14
C HIS A 98 -5.12 9.84 -21.81
N LEU A 99 -5.27 8.53 -21.63
CA LEU A 99 -4.42 7.50 -22.21
C LEU A 99 -5.14 6.85 -23.40
N GLY A 100 -4.34 6.42 -24.38
CA GLY A 100 -4.83 5.63 -25.50
C GLY A 100 -5.27 4.23 -25.06
N HIS A 101 -5.92 3.49 -25.97
CA HIS A 101 -6.41 2.14 -25.71
C HIS A 101 -5.32 1.20 -25.19
N ASP A 102 -4.14 1.21 -25.83
CA ASP A 102 -3.04 0.31 -25.47
C ASP A 102 -2.53 0.57 -24.04
N LYS A 103 -2.36 1.84 -23.67
CA LYS A 103 -1.94 2.26 -22.32
C LYS A 103 -2.99 2.00 -21.25
N MET A 104 -4.27 2.04 -21.62
CA MET A 104 -5.35 1.66 -20.73
C MET A 104 -5.32 0.15 -20.41
N VAL A 105 -5.01 -0.68 -21.41
CA VAL A 105 -4.86 -2.13 -21.20
C VAL A 105 -3.65 -2.42 -20.29
N GLU A 106 -2.50 -1.78 -20.57
CA GLU A 106 -1.29 -1.87 -19.74
C GLU A 106 -1.60 -1.52 -18.28
N LEU A 107 -2.25 -0.38 -18.03
CA LEU A 107 -2.66 0.04 -16.68
C LEU A 107 -3.53 -1.01 -15.97
N LEU A 108 -4.51 -1.60 -16.66
CA LEU A 108 -5.39 -2.61 -16.04
C LEU A 108 -4.63 -3.88 -15.67
N ASP A 109 -3.70 -4.31 -16.51
CA ASP A 109 -2.85 -5.47 -16.24
C ASP A 109 -1.88 -5.19 -15.09
N ASP A 110 -1.30 -3.98 -15.04
CA ASP A 110 -0.42 -3.55 -13.96
C ASP A 110 -1.15 -3.52 -12.61
N LEU A 111 -2.34 -2.90 -12.55
CA LEU A 111 -3.19 -2.87 -11.35
C LEU A 111 -3.53 -4.28 -10.87
N LYS A 112 -3.83 -5.19 -11.80
CA LYS A 112 -4.11 -6.59 -11.49
C LYS A 112 -2.88 -7.28 -10.91
N ASN A 113 -1.71 -7.14 -11.55
CA ASN A 113 -0.48 -7.80 -11.15
C ASN A 113 -0.01 -7.32 -9.77
N VAL A 114 0.04 -6.01 -9.56
CA VAL A 114 0.46 -5.42 -8.28
C VAL A 114 -0.56 -5.73 -7.18
N GLY A 115 -1.85 -5.61 -7.47
CA GLY A 115 -2.92 -5.91 -6.51
C GLY A 115 -2.87 -7.34 -6.00
N PHE A 116 -2.77 -8.33 -6.89
CA PHE A 116 -2.68 -9.74 -6.46
C PHE A 116 -1.40 -10.07 -5.70
N LYS A 117 -0.26 -9.49 -6.11
CA LYS A 117 1.02 -9.66 -5.42
C LYS A 117 0.91 -9.25 -3.95
N TYR A 118 0.37 -8.06 -3.69
CA TYR A 118 0.30 -7.52 -2.33
C TYR A 118 -0.94 -7.96 -1.55
N ALA A 119 -1.99 -8.44 -2.21
CA ALA A 119 -3.15 -9.06 -1.52
C ALA A 119 -2.73 -10.30 -0.71
N SER A 120 -1.82 -11.10 -1.25
CA SER A 120 -1.30 -12.29 -0.56
C SER A 120 -0.52 -11.91 0.70
N LEU A 121 0.30 -10.86 0.63
CA LEU A 121 1.05 -10.33 1.77
C LEU A 121 0.13 -9.69 2.82
N ALA A 122 -0.88 -8.94 2.37
CA ALA A 122 -1.90 -8.36 3.24
C ALA A 122 -2.65 -9.45 4.03
N GLY A 123 -3.04 -10.54 3.36
CA GLY A 123 -3.71 -11.67 4.01
C GLY A 123 -2.86 -12.33 5.10
N ILE A 124 -1.54 -12.48 4.87
CA ILE A 124 -0.61 -12.99 5.87
C ILE A 124 -0.48 -12.01 7.04
N SER A 125 -0.39 -10.71 6.78
CA SER A 125 -0.30 -9.67 7.82
C SER A 125 -1.54 -9.66 8.72
N ILE A 126 -2.74 -9.67 8.15
CA ILE A 126 -4.00 -9.67 8.91
C ILE A 126 -4.10 -10.93 9.77
N ALA A 127 -3.72 -12.10 9.23
CA ALA A 127 -3.71 -13.34 10.00
C ALA A 127 -2.71 -13.31 11.17
N MET A 128 -1.59 -12.60 11.05
CA MET A 128 -0.64 -12.40 12.15
C MET A 128 -1.19 -11.43 13.21
N ASP A 129 -1.83 -10.34 12.79
CA ASP A 129 -2.45 -9.37 13.70
C ASP A 129 -3.59 -10.00 14.52
N ASP A 130 -4.43 -10.83 13.89
CA ASP A 130 -5.52 -11.56 14.57
C ASP A 130 -5.02 -12.64 15.55
N MET A 131 -3.79 -13.14 15.37
CA MET A 131 -3.17 -14.11 16.28
C MET A 131 -2.62 -13.46 17.54
N HIS A 132 -2.41 -12.13 17.54
CA HIS A 132 -2.17 -11.35 18.75
C HIS A 132 -3.49 -11.22 19.53
N ILE A 133 -3.84 -12.29 20.24
CA ILE A 133 -4.99 -12.36 21.14
C ILE A 133 -4.91 -11.18 22.12
N PRO A 134 -5.97 -10.35 22.28
CA PRO A 134 -5.98 -9.31 23.29
C PRO A 134 -5.81 -9.93 24.68
N ASP A 135 -4.77 -9.51 25.41
CA ASP A 135 -4.54 -9.89 26.82
C ASP A 135 -5.72 -9.51 27.74
N GLU A 136 -6.66 -8.69 27.25
CA GLU A 136 -7.84 -8.20 27.97
C GLU A 136 -8.95 -9.25 28.17
N LYS A 137 -8.79 -10.48 27.67
CA LYS A 137 -9.82 -11.53 27.80
C LYS A 137 -9.63 -12.48 28.99
N GLN A 138 -8.81 -12.12 29.98
CA GLN A 138 -8.82 -12.80 31.29
C GLN A 138 -9.79 -12.17 32.29
N GLU A 139 -10.00 -10.84 32.29
CA GLU A 139 -10.88 -10.21 33.29
C GLU A 139 -12.39 -10.50 33.08
N LEU A 140 -12.84 -10.73 31.84
CA LEU A 140 -14.24 -11.06 31.56
C LEU A 140 -14.65 -12.50 31.95
N ILE A 141 -13.68 -13.39 32.22
CA ILE A 141 -13.97 -14.76 32.65
C ILE A 141 -14.08 -14.86 34.18
N GLU A 142 -13.43 -13.99 34.94
CA GLU A 142 -13.53 -13.99 36.41
C GLU A 142 -14.88 -13.43 36.90
N LEU A 143 -15.41 -12.39 36.25
CA LEU A 143 -16.72 -11.81 36.61
C LEU A 143 -17.92 -12.75 36.32
N ALA A 144 -17.75 -13.75 35.45
CA ALA A 144 -18.78 -14.76 35.17
C ALA A 144 -18.76 -15.94 36.17
N ARG A 145 -17.72 -16.07 37.01
CA ARG A 145 -17.63 -17.13 38.04
C ARG A 145 -18.12 -16.71 39.42
N GLU A 146 -18.29 -15.41 39.68
CA GLU A 146 -18.75 -14.90 40.99
C GLU A 146 -20.28 -14.82 41.13
N GLN A 147 -21.06 -15.01 40.06
CA GLN A 147 -22.54 -15.10 40.13
C GLN A 147 -23.08 -16.52 40.26
N VAL A 148 -22.22 -17.53 40.33
CA VAL A 148 -22.59 -18.92 40.64
C VAL A 148 -21.76 -19.38 41.84
N GLY A 149 -22.03 -18.76 42.99
CA GLY A 149 -21.51 -19.12 44.31
C GLY A 149 -22.49 -18.65 45.39
#